data_AF-A0A198G181-F1
#
_entry.id   AF-A0A198G181-F1
#
_cell.length_a   1.000
_cell.length_b   1.000
_cell.length_c   1.000
_cell.angle_alpha   90.00
_cell.angle_beta   90.00
_cell.angle_gamma   90.00
#
_symmetry.space_group_name_H-M   'P 1'
#
loop_
_entity.id
_entity.type
_entity.pdbx_description
1 polymer ?
#
loop_
_entity_poly.entity_id
_entity_poly.type
_entity_poly.pdbx_seq_one_letter_code
_entity_poly.pdbx_strand_id
1 'polypeptide(L)'
;MERGNEIFDYSNLIVGQAYTKQNALVAANVAPMIINKEITGITSFKNCIVLFVTLDKRSKEKSQQYNDIFLDNGKKLHWESQNSNTVTKPHMKRILSGEDVILFVRIHEKIKGKTQPFIYIGRLLYIKHEGSKPVKVLYDVVDYQKSPNKALNAIYVWENIDNSNIPSEESKKISSILKKEKSSYQGRVIDVKKKKAIELYAMKRAREDYEKQGFNVIDTSSNCPYDLECHKDNTFRRVEVKGTTTEGSAVYVTSNEVTSANSNEYETDLYILNNIDILLQENKEYTADGGTVRLIKNWKPSAENLEATVYRYYLKK
;
A
#
# COMPACT_ATOMS: atom_id res chain seq x y z
N MET A 1 15.71 -22.85 -15.67
CA MET A 1 15.78 -22.54 -17.12
C MET A 1 16.32 -21.14 -17.20
N GLU A 2 17.46 -21.00 -17.87
CA GLU A 2 18.26 -19.77 -17.87
C GLU A 2 18.38 -19.30 -19.32
N ARG A 3 18.00 -18.06 -19.58
CA ARG A 3 18.26 -17.34 -20.82
C ARG A 3 19.53 -16.51 -20.65
N GLY A 4 20.54 -17.12 -20.02
CA GLY A 4 21.72 -16.44 -19.47
C GLY A 4 22.64 -15.77 -20.49
N ASN A 5 22.44 -16.05 -21.78
CA ASN A 5 23.19 -15.41 -22.87
C ASN A 5 22.52 -14.14 -23.40
N GLU A 6 21.25 -13.89 -23.03
CA GLU A 6 20.46 -12.78 -23.55
C GLU A 6 20.43 -11.61 -22.56
N ILE A 7 20.44 -10.39 -23.07
CA ILE A 7 20.29 -9.17 -22.28
C ILE A 7 18.81 -8.82 -22.25
N PHE A 8 18.25 -8.64 -21.05
CA PHE A 8 16.90 -8.16 -20.86
C PHE A 8 16.92 -6.65 -20.70
N ASP A 9 16.53 -5.92 -21.75
CA ASP A 9 16.53 -4.45 -21.77
C ASP A 9 15.28 -3.90 -21.08
N TYR A 10 15.32 -3.90 -19.75
CA TYR A 10 14.21 -3.43 -18.93
C TYR A 10 13.97 -1.92 -19.02
N SER A 11 14.81 -1.15 -19.72
CA SER A 11 14.60 0.30 -19.92
C SER A 11 13.43 0.62 -20.86
N ASN A 12 13.03 -0.34 -21.70
CA ASN A 12 11.88 -0.22 -22.60
C ASN A 12 10.54 -0.54 -21.94
N LEU A 13 10.56 -0.94 -20.66
CA LEU A 13 9.35 -1.28 -19.92
C LEU A 13 8.84 -0.07 -19.14
N ILE A 14 7.52 0.11 -19.16
CA ILE A 14 6.84 1.21 -18.46
C ILE A 14 6.21 0.71 -17.17
N VAL A 15 6.61 1.29 -16.04
CA VAL A 15 6.08 0.93 -14.72
C VAL A 15 4.56 1.13 -14.68
N GLY A 16 3.86 0.15 -14.13
CA GLY A 16 2.39 0.14 -14.07
C GLY A 16 1.69 -0.35 -15.34
N GLN A 17 2.41 -0.61 -16.44
CA GLN A 17 1.81 -1.18 -17.64
C GLN A 17 1.68 -2.70 -17.54
N ALA A 18 0.65 -3.24 -18.19
CA ALA A 18 0.38 -4.67 -18.27
C ALA A 18 1.15 -5.36 -19.41
N TYR A 19 1.76 -6.50 -19.10
CA TYR A 19 2.52 -7.35 -20.01
C TYR A 19 2.12 -8.82 -19.82
N THR A 20 1.94 -9.54 -20.92
CA THR A 20 2.09 -11.00 -20.90
C THR A 20 3.58 -11.35 -20.79
N LYS A 21 3.93 -12.58 -20.40
CA LYS A 21 5.34 -13.02 -20.43
C LYS A 21 5.98 -12.81 -21.80
N GLN A 22 5.24 -13.13 -22.87
CA GLN A 22 5.67 -12.92 -24.24
C GLN A 22 5.94 -11.45 -24.54
N ASN A 23 4.98 -10.58 -24.24
CA ASN A 23 5.11 -9.15 -24.54
C ASN A 23 6.23 -8.50 -23.70
N ALA A 24 6.45 -8.97 -22.47
CA ALA A 24 7.56 -8.50 -21.63
C ALA A 24 8.92 -8.80 -22.27
N LEU A 25 9.11 -9.98 -22.88
CA LEU A 25 10.35 -10.30 -23.58
C LEU A 25 10.55 -9.45 -24.83
N VAL A 26 9.50 -9.34 -25.65
CA VAL A 26 9.56 -8.55 -26.89
C VAL A 26 9.85 -7.08 -26.56
N ALA A 27 9.18 -6.52 -25.56
CA ALA A 27 9.46 -5.16 -25.10
C ALA A 27 10.89 -5.01 -24.57
N ALA A 28 11.44 -6.03 -23.91
CA ALA A 28 12.81 -6.04 -23.42
C ALA A 28 13.87 -6.43 -24.47
N ASN A 29 13.54 -6.42 -25.77
CA ASN A 29 14.43 -6.81 -26.87
C ASN A 29 15.02 -8.23 -26.76
N VAL A 30 14.27 -9.14 -26.15
CA VAL A 30 14.63 -10.55 -26.00
C VAL A 30 13.82 -11.39 -26.99
N ALA A 31 14.42 -12.49 -27.49
CA ALA A 31 13.73 -13.34 -28.44
C ALA A 31 12.39 -13.87 -27.86
N PRO A 32 11.30 -13.90 -28.65
CA PRO A 32 10.00 -14.39 -28.21
C PRO A 32 10.08 -15.86 -27.75
N MET A 33 9.17 -16.27 -26.87
CA MET A 33 9.07 -17.68 -26.46
C MET A 33 8.59 -18.53 -27.65
N ILE A 34 9.18 -19.70 -27.83
CA ILE A 34 8.71 -20.69 -28.82
C ILE A 34 7.67 -21.61 -28.15
N ILE A 35 7.92 -22.00 -26.90
CA ILE A 35 6.98 -22.77 -26.06
C ILE A 35 6.84 -22.18 -24.65
N ASN A 36 5.63 -22.29 -24.07
CA ASN A 36 5.28 -21.71 -22.77
C ASN A 36 6.16 -22.15 -21.58
N LYS A 37 6.90 -23.24 -21.70
CA LYS A 37 7.77 -23.76 -20.62
C LYS A 37 9.11 -23.03 -20.51
N GLU A 38 9.50 -22.21 -21.48
CA GLU A 38 10.80 -21.51 -21.49
C GLU A 38 10.97 -20.48 -20.35
N ILE A 39 9.86 -19.95 -19.83
CA ILE A 39 9.86 -18.94 -18.76
C ILE A 39 8.98 -19.37 -17.60
N THR A 40 9.62 -19.48 -16.43
CA THR A 40 8.93 -19.85 -15.17
C THR A 40 8.59 -18.62 -14.33
N GLY A 41 8.36 -18.79 -13.02
CA GLY A 41 8.20 -17.67 -12.09
C GLY A 41 9.51 -16.91 -11.83
N ILE A 42 10.66 -17.56 -12.03
CA ILE A 42 11.99 -16.96 -11.96
C ILE A 42 12.73 -17.28 -13.26
N THR A 43 13.28 -16.27 -13.91
CA THR A 43 14.03 -16.46 -15.17
C THR A 43 15.30 -15.62 -15.15
N SER A 44 16.43 -16.27 -15.40
CA SER A 44 17.74 -15.61 -15.40
C SER A 44 18.11 -15.15 -16.81
N PHE A 45 18.55 -13.89 -16.91
CA PHE A 45 19.17 -13.30 -18.09
C PHE A 45 20.64 -13.00 -17.80
N LYS A 46 21.39 -12.51 -18.78
CA LYS A 46 22.80 -12.17 -18.61
C LYS A 46 23.02 -11.05 -17.58
N ASN A 47 22.15 -10.04 -17.59
CA ASN A 47 22.29 -8.81 -16.83
C ASN A 47 21.38 -8.72 -15.59
N CYS A 48 20.37 -9.58 -15.47
CA CYS A 48 19.40 -9.50 -14.38
C CYS A 48 18.66 -10.82 -14.14
N ILE A 49 17.87 -10.84 -13.07
CA ILE A 49 16.88 -11.89 -12.78
C ILE A 49 15.47 -11.30 -12.92
N VAL A 50 14.60 -11.95 -13.69
CA VAL A 50 13.19 -11.52 -13.83
C VAL A 50 12.29 -12.41 -12.99
N LEU A 51 11.45 -11.79 -12.17
CA LEU A 51 10.43 -12.42 -11.33
C LEU A 51 9.03 -12.16 -11.88
N PHE A 52 8.28 -13.24 -12.09
CA PHE A 52 6.85 -13.20 -12.40
C PHE A 52 6.07 -13.74 -11.20
N VAL A 53 5.49 -12.82 -10.43
CA VAL A 53 4.84 -13.10 -9.14
C VAL A 53 3.32 -13.02 -9.27
N THR A 54 2.62 -14.00 -8.72
CA THR A 54 1.17 -13.98 -8.55
C THR A 54 0.86 -13.86 -7.07
N LEU A 55 0.15 -12.81 -6.64
CA LEU A 55 -0.06 -12.56 -5.21
C LEU A 55 -1.14 -13.46 -4.62
N ASP A 56 -2.31 -13.57 -5.27
CA ASP A 56 -3.38 -14.45 -4.80
C ASP A 56 -3.04 -15.92 -5.09
N LYS A 57 -2.62 -16.61 -4.04
CA LYS A 57 -2.29 -18.04 -4.07
C LYS A 57 -3.28 -18.89 -3.26
N ARG A 58 -4.42 -18.34 -2.82
CA ARG A 58 -5.38 -19.05 -1.94
C ARG A 58 -5.93 -20.33 -2.56
N SER A 59 -5.96 -20.42 -3.89
CA SER A 59 -6.39 -21.60 -4.64
C SER A 59 -5.28 -22.64 -4.87
N LYS A 60 -4.05 -22.38 -4.43
CA LYS A 60 -2.91 -23.30 -4.56
C LYS A 60 -2.77 -24.19 -3.32
N GLU A 61 -2.14 -25.34 -3.50
CA GLU A 61 -1.71 -26.22 -2.42
C GLU A 61 -0.90 -25.45 -1.37
N LYS A 62 -1.05 -25.80 -0.09
CA LYS A 62 -0.38 -25.10 1.03
C LYS A 62 1.13 -24.93 0.82
N SER A 63 1.79 -25.94 0.23
CA SER A 63 3.23 -25.92 -0.07
C SER A 63 3.65 -24.91 -1.15
N GLN A 64 2.68 -24.28 -1.81
CA GLN A 64 2.83 -23.28 -2.88
C GLN A 64 2.22 -21.92 -2.53
N GLN A 65 1.68 -21.75 -1.31
CA GLN A 65 1.14 -20.48 -0.79
C GLN A 65 2.25 -19.59 -0.24
N TYR A 66 3.24 -19.27 -1.08
CA TYR A 66 4.33 -18.36 -0.74
C TYR A 66 3.81 -16.95 -0.45
N ASN A 67 4.40 -16.31 0.55
CA ASN A 67 3.94 -15.02 1.05
C ASN A 67 4.66 -13.87 0.34
N ASP A 68 4.03 -13.31 -0.70
CA ASP A 68 4.60 -12.19 -1.46
C ASP A 68 3.80 -10.93 -1.13
N ILE A 69 4.41 -10.01 -0.37
CA ILE A 69 3.71 -8.87 0.24
C ILE A 69 4.40 -7.57 -0.12
N PHE A 70 3.63 -6.59 -0.62
CA PHE A 70 4.10 -5.22 -0.69
C PHE A 70 3.98 -4.54 0.68
N LEU A 71 5.08 -3.97 1.13
CA LEU A 71 5.19 -3.23 2.39
C LEU A 71 5.35 -1.75 2.09
N ASP A 72 5.12 -0.90 3.10
CA ASP A 72 5.30 0.55 3.01
C ASP A 72 4.56 1.16 1.80
N ASN A 73 3.33 0.71 1.56
CA ASN A 73 2.47 1.15 0.48
C ASN A 73 3.11 0.99 -0.92
N GLY A 74 3.82 -0.12 -1.12
CA GLY A 74 4.46 -0.46 -2.40
C GLY A 74 5.95 -0.11 -2.49
N LYS A 75 6.53 0.55 -1.49
CA LYS A 75 7.97 0.93 -1.50
C LYS A 75 8.90 -0.24 -1.24
N LYS A 76 8.41 -1.31 -0.62
CA LYS A 76 9.18 -2.51 -0.32
C LYS A 76 8.41 -3.75 -0.74
N LEU A 77 9.14 -4.82 -1.02
CA LEU A 77 8.57 -6.14 -1.28
C LEU A 77 9.20 -7.16 -0.35
N HIS A 78 8.37 -7.89 0.38
CA HIS A 78 8.71 -9.20 0.92
C HIS A 78 8.38 -10.26 -0.13
N TRP A 79 9.37 -11.05 -0.52
CA TRP A 79 9.21 -12.11 -1.50
C TRP A 79 9.68 -13.44 -0.92
N GLU A 80 8.90 -14.49 -1.12
CA GLU A 80 9.26 -15.85 -0.73
C GLU A 80 9.54 -16.73 -1.95
N SER A 81 10.72 -17.34 -1.96
CA SER A 81 11.12 -18.27 -3.02
C SER A 81 10.31 -19.55 -2.97
N GLN A 82 10.14 -20.24 -4.10
CA GLN A 82 9.68 -21.63 -4.07
C GLN A 82 10.63 -22.52 -3.27
N ASN A 83 10.12 -23.57 -2.59
CA ASN A 83 10.95 -24.45 -1.75
C ASN A 83 12.11 -25.15 -2.50
N SER A 84 11.99 -25.28 -3.81
CA SER A 84 13.03 -25.81 -4.71
C SER A 84 14.17 -24.83 -5.00
N ASN A 85 13.97 -23.54 -4.75
CA ASN A 85 14.92 -22.45 -5.01
C ASN A 85 15.74 -22.13 -3.76
N THR A 86 16.62 -23.06 -3.41
CA THR A 86 17.54 -22.92 -2.27
C THR A 86 18.65 -21.91 -2.55
N VAL A 87 19.27 -21.38 -1.49
CA VAL A 87 20.42 -20.43 -1.55
C VAL A 87 21.60 -20.91 -2.42
N THR A 88 21.69 -22.21 -2.68
CA THR A 88 22.74 -22.81 -3.51
C THR A 88 22.47 -22.73 -5.01
N LYS A 89 21.24 -22.46 -5.45
CA LYS A 89 20.87 -22.39 -6.86
C LYS A 89 21.56 -21.18 -7.53
N PRO A 90 22.03 -21.29 -8.79
CA PRO A 90 22.75 -20.19 -9.46
C PRO A 90 21.98 -18.86 -9.47
N HIS A 91 20.71 -18.87 -9.88
CA HIS A 91 19.87 -17.67 -9.88
C HIS A 91 19.62 -17.10 -8.47
N MET A 92 19.54 -17.94 -7.44
CA MET A 92 19.40 -17.49 -6.06
C MET A 92 20.70 -16.83 -5.58
N LYS A 93 21.88 -17.41 -5.88
CA LYS A 93 23.15 -16.77 -5.55
C LYS A 93 23.26 -15.36 -6.14
N ARG A 94 22.81 -15.18 -7.39
CA ARG A 94 22.77 -13.88 -8.08
C ARG A 94 21.83 -12.88 -7.39
N ILE A 95 20.61 -13.32 -7.04
CA ILE A 95 19.68 -12.51 -6.24
C ILE A 95 20.34 -12.08 -4.92
N LEU A 96 20.93 -13.03 -4.19
CA LEU A 96 21.47 -12.81 -2.85
C LEU A 96 22.80 -12.03 -2.84
N SER A 97 23.50 -11.98 -3.98
CA SER A 97 24.64 -11.07 -4.18
C SER A 97 24.23 -9.65 -4.57
N GLY A 98 22.93 -9.37 -4.67
CA GLY A 98 22.40 -8.04 -4.97
C GLY A 98 22.40 -7.68 -6.45
N GLU A 99 22.40 -8.65 -7.36
CA GLU A 99 22.23 -8.38 -8.79
C GLU A 99 20.82 -7.85 -9.08
N ASP A 100 20.69 -7.08 -10.17
CA ASP A 100 19.41 -6.50 -10.59
C ASP A 100 18.30 -7.55 -10.67
N VAL A 101 17.21 -7.28 -9.95
CA VAL A 101 16.00 -8.07 -9.99
C VAL A 101 14.87 -7.23 -10.57
N ILE A 102 14.19 -7.75 -11.59
CA ILE A 102 13.13 -7.08 -12.35
C ILE A 102 11.81 -7.76 -12.03
N LEU A 103 10.80 -6.98 -11.62
CA LEU A 103 9.58 -7.53 -11.07
C LEU A 103 8.34 -7.27 -11.94
N PHE A 104 7.60 -8.35 -12.18
CA PHE A 104 6.27 -8.35 -12.77
C PHE A 104 5.28 -9.02 -11.82
N VAL A 105 4.15 -8.38 -11.53
CA VAL A 105 3.17 -8.87 -10.55
C VAL A 105 1.77 -8.90 -11.14
N ARG A 106 1.01 -9.95 -10.82
CA ARG A 106 -0.44 -9.96 -10.98
C ARG A 106 -1.09 -10.38 -9.67
N ILE A 107 -2.31 -9.90 -9.45
CA ILE A 107 -3.10 -10.33 -8.29
C ILE A 107 -3.60 -11.76 -8.52
N HIS A 108 -4.42 -11.98 -9.55
CA HIS A 108 -5.02 -13.28 -9.84
C HIS A 108 -4.40 -13.92 -11.08
N GLU A 109 -4.25 -15.24 -11.08
CA GLU A 109 -3.78 -15.97 -12.25
C GLU A 109 -4.81 -16.00 -13.40
N LYS A 110 -6.07 -16.25 -13.07
CA LYS A 110 -7.18 -16.28 -14.02
C LYS A 110 -8.40 -15.56 -13.43
N ILE A 111 -9.14 -14.84 -14.28
CA ILE A 111 -10.45 -14.27 -13.97
C ILE A 111 -11.42 -14.80 -15.02
N LYS A 112 -12.51 -15.45 -14.58
CA LYS A 112 -13.51 -16.08 -15.47
C LYS A 112 -12.87 -16.97 -16.55
N GLY A 113 -11.89 -17.79 -16.15
CA GLY A 113 -11.16 -18.70 -17.04
C GLY A 113 -10.06 -18.07 -17.91
N LYS A 114 -9.99 -16.73 -17.99
CA LYS A 114 -8.98 -16.01 -18.80
C LYS A 114 -7.73 -15.71 -17.97
N THR A 115 -6.55 -16.09 -18.49
CA THR A 115 -5.25 -15.77 -17.88
C THR A 115 -5.03 -14.26 -17.85
N GLN A 116 -4.62 -13.73 -16.70
CA GLN A 116 -4.38 -12.30 -16.54
C GLN A 116 -2.92 -11.93 -16.84
N PRO A 117 -2.67 -10.73 -17.43
CA PRO A 117 -1.33 -10.21 -17.61
C PRO A 117 -0.71 -9.81 -16.27
N PHE A 118 0.60 -9.57 -16.28
CA PHE A 118 1.35 -9.03 -15.15
C PHE A 118 1.58 -7.53 -15.34
N ILE A 119 1.50 -6.77 -14.26
CA ILE A 119 1.90 -5.37 -14.21
C ILE A 119 3.40 -5.30 -13.95
N TYR A 120 4.12 -4.52 -14.76
CA TYR A 120 5.52 -4.25 -14.51
C TYR A 120 5.68 -3.31 -13.31
N ILE A 121 6.44 -3.75 -12.30
CA ILE A 121 6.61 -3.01 -11.04
C ILE A 121 7.89 -2.18 -11.05
N GLY A 122 8.92 -2.65 -11.74
CA GLY A 122 10.24 -2.02 -11.76
C GLY A 122 11.35 -2.92 -11.23
N ARG A 123 12.49 -2.29 -10.97
CA ARG A 123 13.68 -2.87 -10.37
C ARG A 123 13.52 -3.00 -8.86
N LEU A 124 14.12 -4.04 -8.32
CA LEU A 124 14.21 -4.33 -6.90
C LEU A 124 15.66 -4.22 -6.46
N LEU A 125 15.90 -3.49 -5.36
CA LEU A 125 17.19 -3.43 -4.70
C LEU A 125 17.17 -4.34 -3.49
N TYR A 126 18.06 -5.32 -3.47
CA TYR A 126 18.20 -6.27 -2.36
C TYR A 126 18.56 -5.56 -1.05
N ILE A 127 17.82 -5.88 0.03
CA ILE A 127 18.13 -5.38 1.38
C ILE A 127 18.73 -6.50 2.23
N LYS A 128 17.97 -7.59 2.42
CA LYS A 128 18.37 -8.73 3.24
C LYS A 128 17.56 -9.98 2.89
N HIS A 129 18.05 -11.14 3.31
CA HIS A 129 17.30 -12.38 3.24
C HIS A 129 17.40 -13.20 4.53
N GLU A 130 16.48 -14.15 4.67
CA GLU A 130 16.42 -15.08 5.77
C GLU A 130 15.84 -16.43 5.32
N GLY A 131 16.11 -17.49 6.09
CA GLY A 131 15.62 -18.83 5.78
C GLY A 131 16.32 -19.50 4.59
N SER A 132 15.98 -20.76 4.35
CA SER A 132 16.57 -21.58 3.29
C SER A 132 15.54 -22.31 2.42
N LYS A 133 14.34 -22.58 2.96
CA LYS A 133 13.19 -23.23 2.31
C LYS A 133 11.87 -22.80 3.01
N PRO A 134 11.18 -21.74 2.55
CA PRO A 134 11.59 -20.83 1.48
C PRO A 134 12.72 -19.91 1.93
N VAL A 135 13.50 -19.41 0.98
CA VAL A 135 14.33 -18.20 1.16
C VAL A 135 13.38 -17.01 1.08
N LYS A 136 13.47 -16.12 2.07
CA LYS A 136 12.66 -14.90 2.13
C LYS A 136 13.55 -13.73 1.90
N VAL A 137 13.22 -12.88 0.94
CA VAL A 137 14.04 -11.73 0.56
C VAL A 137 13.23 -10.46 0.72
N LEU A 138 13.84 -9.46 1.34
CA LEU A 138 13.29 -8.11 1.45
C LEU A 138 14.00 -7.22 0.43
N TYR A 139 13.20 -6.49 -0.35
CA TYR A 139 13.67 -5.55 -1.35
C TYR A 139 13.12 -4.14 -1.13
N ASP A 140 13.86 -3.14 -1.60
CA ASP A 140 13.34 -1.83 -1.97
C ASP A 140 12.84 -1.86 -3.41
N VAL A 141 11.69 -1.23 -3.66
CA VAL A 141 11.13 -1.04 -5.01
C VAL A 141 11.68 0.26 -5.56
N VAL A 142 12.70 0.16 -6.42
CA VAL A 142 13.48 1.31 -6.90
C VAL A 142 12.63 2.24 -7.74
N ASP A 143 11.85 1.68 -8.67
CA ASP A 143 11.03 2.47 -9.60
C ASP A 143 9.61 2.73 -9.05
N TYR A 144 9.49 2.85 -7.72
CA TYR A 144 8.25 3.12 -7.03
C TYR A 144 7.54 4.36 -7.58
N GLN A 145 6.24 4.22 -7.86
CA GLN A 145 5.40 5.32 -8.32
C GLN A 145 4.64 5.92 -7.14
N LYS A 146 4.89 7.20 -6.84
CA LYS A 146 4.12 7.98 -5.85
C LYS A 146 2.65 8.13 -6.24
N SER A 147 2.39 8.27 -7.55
CA SER A 147 1.05 8.37 -8.14
C SER A 147 0.81 7.19 -9.08
N PRO A 148 0.63 5.97 -8.53
CA PRO A 148 0.47 4.77 -9.35
C PRO A 148 -0.86 4.80 -10.10
N ASN A 149 -0.90 4.22 -11.31
CA ASN A 149 -2.16 3.96 -11.97
C ASN A 149 -3.00 2.93 -11.19
N LYS A 150 -4.28 2.77 -11.55
CA LYS A 150 -5.22 1.88 -10.83
C LYS A 150 -4.71 0.45 -10.66
N ALA A 151 -4.06 -0.12 -11.68
CA ALA A 151 -3.58 -1.49 -11.65
C ALA A 151 -2.37 -1.66 -10.72
N LEU A 152 -1.42 -0.73 -10.78
CA LEU A 152 -0.25 -0.72 -9.90
C LEU A 152 -0.64 -0.43 -8.45
N ASN A 153 -1.58 0.50 -8.22
CA ASN A 153 -2.09 0.82 -6.89
C ASN A 153 -2.72 -0.41 -6.23
N ALA A 154 -3.55 -1.15 -6.98
CA ALA A 154 -4.20 -2.37 -6.47
C ALA A 154 -3.17 -3.42 -6.01
N ILE A 155 -2.00 -3.46 -6.64
CA ILE A 155 -0.89 -4.36 -6.25
C ILE A 155 -0.17 -3.85 -5.00
N TYR A 156 0.12 -2.55 -4.92
CA TYR A 156 0.80 -1.96 -3.76
C TYR A 156 0.04 -2.11 -2.45
N VAL A 157 -1.30 -2.14 -2.52
CA VAL A 157 -2.17 -2.30 -1.34
C VAL A 157 -2.72 -3.73 -1.19
N TRP A 158 -2.32 -4.65 -2.07
CA TRP A 158 -2.72 -6.05 -1.98
C TRP A 158 -2.13 -6.64 -0.69
N GLU A 159 -3.02 -7.16 0.17
CA GLU A 159 -2.83 -7.62 1.56
C GLU A 159 -3.24 -6.68 2.71
N ASN A 160 -3.60 -5.42 2.44
CA ASN A 160 -4.35 -4.62 3.43
C ASN A 160 -5.86 -4.94 3.45
N ILE A 161 -6.30 -5.95 2.69
CA ILE A 161 -7.72 -6.24 2.43
C ILE A 161 -8.26 -7.44 3.24
N ASP A 162 -7.43 -8.28 3.87
CA ASP A 162 -7.98 -9.44 4.61
C ASP A 162 -7.04 -10.00 5.70
N ASN A 163 -6.98 -9.33 6.85
CA ASN A 163 -6.25 -9.81 8.03
C ASN A 163 -7.12 -10.65 8.99
N SER A 164 -8.04 -11.44 8.43
CA SER A 164 -9.00 -12.21 9.24
C SER A 164 -8.65 -13.69 9.44
N ASN A 165 -7.64 -14.28 8.78
CA ASN A 165 -7.39 -15.74 8.89
C ASN A 165 -5.96 -16.20 8.52
N ILE A 166 -4.98 -16.01 9.42
CA ILE A 166 -3.71 -16.77 9.38
C ILE A 166 -3.57 -17.60 10.67
N PRO A 167 -3.36 -18.92 10.61
CA PRO A 167 -3.16 -19.76 11.79
C PRO A 167 -1.97 -19.32 12.63
N SER A 168 -2.18 -19.25 13.94
CA SER A 168 -1.34 -18.56 14.94
C SER A 168 0.10 -19.08 15.10
N GLU A 169 0.46 -20.23 14.52
CA GLU A 169 1.80 -20.80 14.63
C GLU A 169 2.76 -20.39 13.49
N GLU A 170 2.27 -20.23 12.26
CA GLU A 170 3.09 -19.72 11.15
C GLU A 170 3.39 -18.23 11.31
N SER A 171 2.41 -17.46 11.83
CA SER A 171 2.59 -16.07 12.26
C SER A 171 3.69 -15.93 13.33
N LYS A 172 3.78 -16.89 14.26
CA LYS A 172 4.86 -16.91 15.28
C LYS A 172 6.22 -17.23 14.66
N LYS A 173 6.28 -18.13 13.68
CA LYS A 173 7.52 -18.52 13.00
C LYS A 173 8.05 -17.38 12.11
N ILE A 174 7.20 -16.72 11.33
CA ILE A 174 7.56 -15.52 10.55
C ILE A 174 8.02 -14.38 11.49
N SER A 175 7.32 -14.16 12.61
CA SER A 175 7.69 -13.16 13.62
C SER A 175 9.00 -13.44 14.36
N SER A 176 9.50 -14.69 14.34
CA SER A 176 10.77 -15.07 14.96
C SER A 176 11.98 -14.84 14.06
N ILE A 177 11.83 -14.91 12.73
CA ILE A 177 12.94 -14.70 11.79
C ILE A 177 13.16 -13.18 11.58
N LEU A 178 12.09 -12.39 11.61
CA LEU A 178 12.11 -10.93 11.67
C LEU A 178 12.79 -10.32 12.93
N LYS A 179 13.21 -11.13 13.90
CA LYS A 179 13.76 -10.69 15.20
C LYS A 179 15.24 -11.06 15.38
N LYS A 180 16.10 -10.21 14.83
CA LYS A 180 17.44 -9.81 15.31
C LYS A 180 17.93 -8.87 14.20
N GLU A 181 17.76 -7.56 14.28
CA GLU A 181 18.09 -6.69 15.40
C GLU A 181 16.88 -6.01 16.04
N LYS A 182 16.87 -6.04 17.37
CA LYS A 182 16.14 -5.09 18.21
C LYS A 182 16.73 -3.70 17.89
N SER A 183 15.91 -2.67 17.69
CA SER A 183 15.34 -2.01 18.86
C SER A 183 13.82 -1.97 18.81
N SER A 184 13.22 -2.49 19.88
CA SER A 184 11.92 -2.07 20.41
C SER A 184 10.69 -2.39 19.54
N TYR A 185 9.76 -3.13 20.15
CA TYR A 185 8.37 -3.24 19.74
C TYR A 185 7.65 -1.88 19.81
N GLN A 186 8.04 -0.94 18.95
CA GLN A 186 7.50 0.44 18.88
C GLN A 186 6.85 0.77 17.52
N GLY A 187 6.76 -0.16 16.57
CA GLY A 187 6.29 0.12 15.20
C GLY A 187 4.79 0.37 15.04
N ARG A 188 3.92 -0.23 15.87
CA ARG A 188 2.47 0.07 15.85
C ARG A 188 2.18 1.49 16.36
N VAL A 189 3.09 2.04 17.16
CA VAL A 189 2.98 3.39 17.72
C VAL A 189 3.49 4.43 16.72
N ILE A 190 4.43 4.11 15.82
CA ILE A 190 5.03 5.08 14.88
C ILE A 190 4.04 5.49 13.76
N ASP A 191 3.32 4.56 13.14
CA ASP A 191 2.26 4.91 12.17
C ASP A 191 1.05 5.56 12.87
N VAL A 192 0.71 5.12 14.09
CA VAL A 192 -0.30 5.79 14.92
C VAL A 192 0.15 7.21 15.30
N LYS A 193 1.42 7.43 15.64
CA LYS A 193 1.99 8.75 15.93
C LYS A 193 2.00 9.63 14.68
N LYS A 194 2.32 9.06 13.51
CA LYS A 194 2.30 9.77 12.23
C LYS A 194 0.87 10.20 11.87
N LYS A 195 -0.07 9.25 11.89
CA LYS A 195 -1.49 9.50 11.66
C LYS A 195 -2.03 10.54 12.64
N LYS A 196 -1.70 10.38 13.93
CA LYS A 196 -2.06 11.32 14.99
C LYS A 196 -1.44 12.70 14.78
N ALA A 197 -0.20 12.80 14.31
CA ALA A 197 0.42 14.09 13.99
C ALA A 197 -0.29 14.80 12.82
N ILE A 198 -0.67 14.05 11.78
CA ILE A 198 -1.46 14.57 10.66
C ILE A 198 -2.84 15.06 11.14
N GLU A 199 -3.53 14.25 11.94
CA GLU A 199 -4.85 14.55 12.49
C GLU A 199 -4.81 15.79 13.40
N LEU A 200 -3.88 15.83 14.36
CA LEU A 200 -3.70 16.97 15.25
C LEU A 200 -3.32 18.25 14.49
N TYR A 201 -2.49 18.14 13.45
CA TYR A 201 -2.12 19.29 12.63
C TYR A 201 -3.30 19.82 11.81
N ALA A 202 -4.07 18.93 11.18
CA ALA A 202 -5.28 19.31 10.45
C ALA A 202 -6.32 19.94 11.38
N MET A 203 -6.54 19.37 12.56
CA MET A 203 -7.42 19.91 13.61
C MET A 203 -6.99 21.30 14.06
N LYS A 204 -5.70 21.48 14.34
CA LYS A 204 -5.14 22.79 14.69
C LYS A 204 -5.37 23.81 13.58
N ARG A 205 -5.10 23.45 12.32
CA ARG A 205 -5.25 24.35 11.18
C ARG A 205 -6.71 24.73 10.94
N ALA A 206 -7.63 23.76 11.05
CA ALA A 206 -9.07 23.99 10.95
C ALA A 206 -9.55 24.95 12.04
N ARG A 207 -9.18 24.71 13.31
CA ARG A 207 -9.49 25.61 14.43
C ARG A 207 -9.02 27.03 14.15
N GLU A 208 -7.74 27.20 13.82
CA GLU A 208 -7.17 28.53 13.52
C GLU A 208 -7.90 29.25 12.38
N ASP A 209 -8.29 28.53 11.33
CA ASP A 209 -8.99 29.13 10.19
C ASP A 209 -10.41 29.59 10.53
N TYR A 210 -11.16 28.84 11.35
CA TYR A 210 -12.48 29.25 11.82
C TYR A 210 -12.39 30.34 12.90
N GLU A 211 -11.43 30.28 13.81
CA GLU A 211 -11.16 31.35 14.79
C GLU A 211 -10.81 32.67 14.11
N LYS A 212 -9.97 32.65 13.06
CA LYS A 212 -9.66 33.85 12.25
C LYS A 212 -10.89 34.45 11.57
N GLN A 213 -11.91 33.64 11.29
CA GLN A 213 -13.19 34.09 10.76
C GLN A 213 -14.12 34.64 11.86
N GLY A 214 -13.70 34.62 13.12
CA GLY A 214 -14.45 35.12 14.27
C GLY A 214 -15.39 34.09 14.91
N PHE A 215 -15.21 32.80 14.63
CA PHE A 215 -15.94 31.75 15.34
C PHE A 215 -15.26 31.43 16.67
N ASN A 216 -16.07 31.18 17.70
CA ASN A 216 -15.67 30.41 18.86
C ASN A 216 -15.68 28.92 18.49
N VAL A 217 -14.56 28.23 18.64
CA VAL A 217 -14.37 26.85 18.17
C VAL A 217 -14.18 25.90 19.34
N ILE A 218 -15.01 24.87 19.43
CA ILE A 218 -15.00 23.84 20.48
C ILE A 218 -14.57 22.50 19.86
N ASP A 219 -13.66 21.77 20.53
CA ASP A 219 -13.24 20.42 20.14
C ASP A 219 -14.23 19.37 20.65
N THR A 220 -14.81 18.60 19.74
CA THR A 220 -15.79 17.55 20.06
C THR A 220 -15.39 16.16 19.53
N SER A 221 -14.22 16.06 18.88
CA SER A 221 -13.65 14.86 18.23
C SER A 221 -13.68 13.56 19.04
N SER A 222 -13.67 13.65 20.37
CA SER A 222 -13.65 12.47 21.24
C SER A 222 -15.04 11.88 21.54
N ASN A 223 -16.11 12.67 21.39
CA ASN A 223 -17.44 12.33 21.90
C ASN A 223 -18.57 12.48 20.87
N CYS A 224 -18.30 13.16 19.76
CA CYS A 224 -19.29 13.47 18.74
C CYS A 224 -18.95 12.81 17.39
N PRO A 225 -19.93 12.61 16.50
CA PRO A 225 -19.71 12.12 15.14
C PRO A 225 -19.24 13.23 14.19
N TYR A 226 -18.48 14.19 14.72
CA TYR A 226 -17.84 15.33 14.05
C TYR A 226 -16.76 15.90 14.98
N ASP A 227 -15.84 16.69 14.43
CA ASP A 227 -14.61 17.07 15.13
C ASP A 227 -14.69 18.41 15.86
N LEU A 228 -15.34 19.41 15.26
CA LEU A 228 -15.43 20.77 15.82
C LEU A 228 -16.86 21.32 15.79
N GLU A 229 -17.16 22.15 16.79
CA GLU A 229 -18.31 23.04 16.79
C GLU A 229 -17.83 24.49 16.65
N CYS A 230 -18.40 25.23 15.71
CA CYS A 230 -18.03 26.61 15.43
C CYS A 230 -19.26 27.51 15.66
N HIS A 231 -19.16 28.43 16.61
CA HIS A 231 -20.23 29.36 16.99
C HIS A 231 -19.83 30.80 16.66
N LYS A 232 -20.68 31.53 15.95
CA LYS A 232 -20.48 32.96 15.70
C LYS A 232 -21.83 33.65 15.62
N ASP A 233 -22.09 34.57 16.54
CA ASP A 233 -23.39 35.24 16.67
C ASP A 233 -24.53 34.20 16.73
N ASN A 234 -25.46 34.23 15.77
CA ASN A 234 -26.54 33.24 15.63
C ASN A 234 -26.21 32.09 14.66
N THR A 235 -24.96 31.97 14.21
CA THR A 235 -24.50 30.92 13.31
C THR A 235 -23.84 29.80 14.09
N PHE A 236 -24.33 28.58 13.89
CA PHE A 236 -23.71 27.35 14.37
C PHE A 236 -23.33 26.46 13.20
N ARG A 237 -22.10 25.93 13.21
CA ARG A 237 -21.63 24.96 12.22
C ARG A 237 -20.90 23.83 12.91
N ARG A 238 -21.15 22.61 12.45
CA ARG A 238 -20.31 21.45 12.74
C ARG A 238 -19.22 21.36 11.68
N VAL A 239 -18.05 20.87 12.04
CA VAL A 239 -16.96 20.65 11.09
C VAL A 239 -16.38 19.26 11.27
N GLU A 240 -16.30 18.52 10.18
CA GLU A 240 -15.54 17.28 10.06
C GLU A 240 -14.18 17.60 9.44
N VAL A 241 -13.08 17.19 10.07
CA VAL A 241 -11.71 17.56 9.69
C VAL A 241 -10.94 16.34 9.22
N LYS A 242 -10.42 16.39 7.98
CA LYS A 242 -9.59 15.31 7.41
C LYS A 242 -8.23 15.83 6.98
N GLY A 243 -7.16 15.25 7.56
CA GLY A 243 -5.78 15.50 7.15
C GLY A 243 -5.24 14.40 6.24
N THR A 244 -4.52 14.76 5.18
CA THR A 244 -3.82 13.80 4.32
C THR A 244 -2.53 14.37 3.73
N THR A 245 -1.57 13.48 3.49
CA THR A 245 -0.31 13.81 2.80
C THR A 245 -0.45 13.71 1.26
N THR A 246 -1.59 13.24 0.77
CA THR A 246 -1.91 13.14 -0.67
C THR A 246 -2.63 14.39 -1.17
N GLU A 247 -2.95 14.46 -2.47
CA GLU A 247 -3.71 15.57 -3.07
C GLU A 247 -5.17 15.69 -2.56
N GLY A 248 -5.68 14.72 -1.79
CA GLY A 248 -7.04 14.79 -1.23
C GLY A 248 -8.14 14.58 -2.26
N SER A 249 -7.90 13.73 -3.28
CA SER A 249 -8.92 13.28 -4.22
C SER A 249 -9.99 12.40 -3.55
N ALA A 250 -9.64 11.73 -2.44
CA ALA A 250 -10.55 11.02 -1.56
C ALA A 250 -10.08 11.12 -0.10
N VAL A 251 -11.02 11.04 0.85
CA VAL A 251 -10.77 10.99 2.29
C VAL A 251 -11.64 9.90 2.92
N TYR A 252 -11.17 9.29 3.99
CA TYR A 252 -11.94 8.28 4.72
C TYR A 252 -12.89 8.96 5.71
N VAL A 253 -14.16 8.55 5.66
CA VAL A 253 -15.20 8.98 6.60
C VAL A 253 -15.89 7.76 7.20
N THR A 254 -16.36 7.87 8.44
CA THR A 254 -17.10 6.78 9.10
C THR A 254 -18.59 6.82 8.75
N SER A 255 -19.29 5.69 8.94
CA SER A 255 -20.75 5.64 8.73
C SER A 255 -21.50 6.64 9.63
N ASN A 256 -20.98 6.89 10.83
CA ASN A 256 -21.57 7.83 11.77
C ASN A 256 -21.37 9.28 11.31
N GLU A 257 -20.18 9.63 10.80
CA GLU A 257 -19.91 10.95 10.19
C GLU A 257 -20.84 11.20 8.99
N VAL A 258 -20.97 10.21 8.09
CA VAL A 258 -21.86 10.29 6.93
C VAL A 258 -23.33 10.47 7.35
N THR A 259 -23.79 9.70 8.32
CA THR A 259 -25.17 9.78 8.83
C THR A 259 -25.42 11.14 9.50
N SER A 260 -24.46 11.60 10.30
CA SER A 260 -24.49 12.89 10.99
C SER A 260 -24.53 14.07 10.02
N ALA A 261 -23.71 14.05 8.97
CA ALA A 261 -23.64 15.09 7.93
C ALA A 261 -24.92 15.17 7.08
N ASN A 262 -25.59 14.03 6.85
CA ASN A 262 -26.86 13.98 6.13
C ASN A 262 -28.09 14.33 6.99
N SER A 263 -27.92 14.52 8.31
CA SER A 263 -29.00 15.04 9.17
C SER A 263 -29.44 16.43 8.72
N ASN A 264 -30.73 16.72 8.87
CA ASN A 264 -31.28 18.06 8.62
C ASN A 264 -31.25 18.96 9.86
N GLU A 265 -30.77 18.45 11.00
CA GLU A 265 -30.76 19.19 12.26
C GLU A 265 -29.71 20.30 12.27
N TYR A 266 -28.56 20.09 11.62
CA TYR A 266 -27.44 21.03 11.67
C TYR A 266 -26.60 20.98 10.39
N GLU A 267 -26.06 22.14 9.99
CA GLU A 267 -25.12 22.23 8.88
C GLU A 267 -23.73 21.72 9.29
N THR A 268 -23.15 20.85 8.45
CA THR A 268 -21.80 20.30 8.64
C THR A 268 -20.91 20.68 7.46
N ASP A 269 -19.76 21.27 7.72
CA ASP A 269 -18.72 21.48 6.72
C ASP A 269 -17.70 20.32 6.75
N LEU A 270 -17.17 19.94 5.59
CA LEU A 270 -16.03 19.02 5.49
C LEU A 270 -14.76 19.83 5.16
N TYR A 271 -13.85 19.91 6.13
CA TYR A 271 -12.57 20.59 6.03
C TYR A 271 -11.47 19.58 5.73
N ILE A 272 -10.84 19.68 4.56
CA ILE A 272 -9.76 18.78 4.16
C ILE A 272 -8.45 19.57 4.07
N LEU A 273 -7.45 19.16 4.84
CA LEU A 273 -6.07 19.63 4.69
C LEU A 273 -5.28 18.57 3.93
N ASN A 274 -4.94 18.85 2.68
CA ASN A 274 -4.23 17.93 1.77
C ASN A 274 -2.78 18.37 1.56
N ASN A 275 -1.95 17.52 0.95
CA ASN A 275 -0.53 17.78 0.68
C ASN A 275 0.27 18.17 1.93
N ILE A 276 -0.06 17.60 3.10
CA ILE A 276 0.67 17.84 4.34
C ILE A 276 2.07 17.22 4.26
N ASP A 277 3.09 18.01 4.56
CA ASP A 277 4.46 17.54 4.70
C ASP A 277 4.68 16.98 6.11
N ILE A 278 5.30 15.80 6.20
CA ILE A 278 5.54 15.11 7.48
C ILE A 278 7.00 14.73 7.59
N LEU A 279 7.65 15.22 8.64
CA LEU A 279 9.06 14.97 8.96
C LEU A 279 9.17 14.18 10.26
N LEU A 280 10.02 13.14 10.26
CA LEU A 280 10.38 12.39 11.46
C LEU A 280 11.56 13.07 12.13
N GLN A 281 11.37 13.51 13.37
CA GLN A 281 12.40 14.17 14.19
C GLN A 281 13.28 13.13 14.91
N GLU A 282 14.48 13.54 15.35
CA GLU A 282 15.44 12.67 16.06
C GLU A 282 14.86 12.03 17.34
N ASN A 283 13.92 12.73 17.99
CA ASN A 283 13.19 12.26 19.17
C ASN A 283 12.09 11.22 18.85
N LYS A 284 11.98 10.78 17.59
CA LYS A 284 10.93 9.85 17.10
C LYS A 284 9.50 10.40 17.18
N GLU A 285 9.34 11.72 17.19
CA GLU A 285 8.06 12.40 16.99
C GLU A 285 7.94 12.88 15.54
N TYR A 286 6.70 13.12 15.10
CA TYR A 286 6.42 13.66 13.77
C TYR A 286 6.03 15.12 13.87
N THR A 287 6.63 15.94 13.01
CA THR A 287 6.19 17.31 12.77
C THR A 287 5.49 17.37 11.43
N ALA A 288 4.34 18.02 11.41
CA ALA A 288 3.56 18.29 10.22
C ALA A 288 3.67 19.76 9.86
N ASP A 289 3.79 20.05 8.57
CA ASP A 289 3.83 21.41 8.04
C ASP A 289 3.16 21.49 6.66
N GLY A 290 2.94 22.70 6.17
CA GLY A 290 2.38 22.99 4.87
C GLY A 290 0.94 22.55 4.70
N GLY A 291 0.63 22.05 3.51
CA GLY A 291 -0.69 21.62 3.09
C GLY A 291 -1.58 22.72 2.51
N THR A 292 -2.61 22.29 1.77
CA THR A 292 -3.62 23.16 1.14
C THR A 292 -5.01 22.79 1.62
N VAL A 293 -5.83 23.81 1.86
CA VAL A 293 -7.19 23.64 2.38
C VAL A 293 -8.17 23.45 1.23
N ARG A 294 -9.01 22.42 1.33
CA ARG A 294 -10.21 22.23 0.53
C ARG A 294 -11.41 22.17 1.47
N LEU A 295 -12.25 23.19 1.42
CA LEU A 295 -13.46 23.31 2.24
C LEU A 295 -14.72 22.99 1.41
N ILE A 296 -15.51 22.02 1.86
CA ILE A 296 -16.82 21.71 1.28
C ILE A 296 -17.87 22.14 2.31
N LYS A 297 -18.54 23.26 2.04
CA LYS A 297 -19.60 23.77 2.92
C LYS A 297 -20.87 22.94 2.79
N ASN A 298 -21.60 22.80 3.90
CA ASN A 298 -22.88 22.06 3.94
C ASN A 298 -22.76 20.67 3.29
N TRP A 299 -21.68 19.97 3.64
CA TRP A 299 -21.34 18.66 3.11
C TRP A 299 -22.45 17.65 3.37
N LYS A 300 -23.09 17.18 2.28
CA LYS A 300 -24.11 16.14 2.28
C LYS A 300 -23.70 15.04 1.29
N PRO A 301 -22.94 14.03 1.73
CA PRO A 301 -22.47 12.98 0.84
C PRO A 301 -23.63 12.08 0.38
N SER A 302 -23.81 11.94 -0.94
CA SER A 302 -24.72 10.96 -1.53
C SER A 302 -24.06 9.57 -1.60
N ALA A 303 -24.86 8.52 -1.74
CA ALA A 303 -24.36 7.15 -1.87
C ALA A 303 -23.43 6.96 -3.09
N GLU A 304 -23.64 7.72 -4.16
CA GLU A 304 -22.80 7.69 -5.38
C GLU A 304 -21.39 8.27 -5.12
N ASN A 305 -21.27 9.15 -4.12
CA ASN A 305 -20.00 9.75 -3.69
C ASN A 305 -19.26 8.91 -2.65
N LEU A 306 -19.79 7.73 -2.28
CA LEU A 306 -19.27 6.90 -1.21
C LEU A 306 -18.97 5.48 -1.70
N GLU A 307 -17.76 5.01 -1.41
CA GLU A 307 -17.38 3.62 -1.57
C GLU A 307 -17.33 2.96 -0.19
N ALA A 308 -18.07 1.87 0.00
CA ALA A 308 -18.05 1.12 1.24
C ALA A 308 -16.73 0.36 1.37
N THR A 309 -15.91 0.75 2.34
CA THR A 309 -14.55 0.21 2.54
C THR A 309 -14.46 -0.82 3.66
N VAL A 310 -15.32 -0.70 4.68
CA VAL A 310 -15.32 -1.57 5.87
C VAL A 310 -16.76 -1.95 6.23
N TYR A 311 -16.99 -3.23 6.50
CA TYR A 311 -18.28 -3.75 6.95
C TYR A 311 -18.14 -4.37 8.34
N ARG A 312 -19.15 -4.15 9.19
CA ARG A 312 -19.28 -4.81 10.49
C ARG A 312 -20.32 -5.93 10.37
N TYR A 313 -19.92 -7.17 10.63
CA TYR A 313 -20.83 -8.32 10.68
C TYR A 313 -21.23 -8.62 12.13
N TYR A 314 -22.54 -8.73 12.39
CA TYR A 314 -23.07 -9.06 13.70
C TYR A 314 -23.37 -10.56 13.77
N LEU A 315 -22.80 -11.24 14.77
CA LEU A 315 -23.16 -12.62 15.07
C LEU A 315 -24.55 -12.65 15.74
N LYS A 316 -25.43 -13.55 15.29
CA LYS A 316 -26.66 -13.83 16.03
C LYS A 316 -26.25 -14.33 17.42
N LYS A 317 -26.79 -13.68 18.46
CA LYS A 317 -26.70 -14.19 19.83
C LYS A 317 -27.47 -15.49 19.96
#